data_AF-A0A4U0WV75-F1
#
_entry.id   AF-A0A4U0WV75-F1
#
_cell.length_a   1.000
_cell.length_b   1.000
_cell.length_c   1.000
_cell.angle_alpha   90.00
_cell.angle_beta   90.00
_cell.angle_gamma   90.00
#
_symmetry.space_group_name_H-M   'P 1'
#
loop_
_entity.id
_entity.type
_entity.pdbx_description
1 polymer ?
#
loop_
_entity_poly.entity_id
_entity_poly.type
_entity_poly.pdbx_seq_one_letter_code
_entity_poly.pdbx_strand_id
1 'polypeptide(L)'
;MRPEKDATPSRRTKLSILGLLIALFIANVYILNSESTRSLLYATWLPSVTGASEQRVGKHVWRKSREPTSARAVQDEHPIRALMEDARWRFDAYNSDHSKTFKETVEKYRRTYGRENPPGFKQWYRIARELHVHNIDDFAQINDDLRLFWALPPAQIRRYAAHASDVHPHLFATVSLRKGQVFQELWGWRSETFVKMLSTIAQFLPDMDIPINLMDQPRVVMP
;
A
#
# COMPACT_ATOMS: atom_id res chain seq x y z
N MET A 1 -44.60 15.50 -49.86
CA MET A 1 -43.69 15.35 -48.70
C MET A 1 -42.92 16.64 -48.52
N ARG A 2 -43.20 17.38 -47.45
CA ARG A 2 -42.58 18.67 -47.13
C ARG A 2 -41.52 18.40 -46.05
N PRO A 3 -40.25 18.79 -46.21
CA PRO A 3 -39.23 18.49 -45.21
C PRO A 3 -39.46 19.33 -43.95
N GLU A 4 -39.51 18.65 -42.82
CA GLU A 4 -39.59 19.21 -41.48
C GLU A 4 -38.29 19.97 -41.19
N LYS A 5 -38.39 21.28 -40.94
CA LYS A 5 -37.23 22.12 -40.61
C LYS A 5 -36.80 21.82 -39.18
N ASP A 6 -35.67 21.15 -39.03
CA ASP A 6 -34.98 21.02 -37.74
C ASP A 6 -34.67 22.41 -37.17
N ALA A 7 -35.44 22.81 -36.16
CA ALA A 7 -35.28 24.07 -35.46
C ALA A 7 -34.05 23.99 -34.56
N THR A 8 -32.89 24.34 -35.10
CA THR A 8 -31.67 24.45 -34.29
C THR A 8 -31.85 25.55 -33.22
N PRO A 9 -31.63 25.25 -31.92
CA PRO A 9 -31.92 26.17 -30.85
C PRO A 9 -31.02 27.41 -30.93
N SER A 10 -31.61 28.58 -30.68
CA SER A 10 -30.92 29.87 -30.75
C SER A 10 -29.71 29.91 -29.81
N ARG A 11 -28.70 30.73 -30.14
CA ARG A 11 -27.48 30.91 -29.32
C ARG A 11 -27.78 31.25 -27.86
N ARG A 12 -28.85 32.02 -27.61
CA ARG A 12 -29.32 32.36 -26.25
C ARG A 12 -29.86 31.14 -25.51
N THR A 13 -30.66 30.31 -26.17
CA THR A 13 -31.19 29.06 -25.60
C THR A 13 -30.07 28.08 -25.24
N LYS A 14 -29.05 27.96 -26.09
CA LYS A 14 -27.87 27.12 -25.83
C LYS A 14 -27.07 27.61 -24.61
N LEU A 15 -26.91 28.93 -24.44
CA LEU A 15 -26.24 29.53 -23.28
C LEU A 15 -27.03 29.31 -21.99
N SER A 16 -28.36 29.43 -22.02
CA SER A 16 -29.21 29.16 -20.85
C SER A 16 -29.17 27.68 -20.43
N ILE A 17 -29.20 26.75 -21.39
CA ILE A 17 -29.08 25.31 -21.11
C ILE A 17 -27.71 25.00 -20.50
N LEU A 18 -26.64 25.56 -21.06
CA LEU A 18 -25.28 25.38 -20.53
C LEU A 18 -25.15 25.92 -19.11
N GLY A 19 -25.71 27.10 -18.82
CA GLY A 19 -25.74 27.67 -17.48
C GLY A 19 -26.49 26.79 -16.47
N LEU A 20 -27.61 26.20 -16.87
CA LEU A 20 -28.40 25.29 -16.03
C LEU A 20 -27.65 23.98 -15.74
N LEU A 21 -26.94 23.44 -16.73
CA LEU A 21 -26.09 22.24 -16.56
C LEU A 21 -24.91 22.50 -15.62
N ILE A 22 -24.27 23.67 -15.72
CA ILE A 22 -23.19 24.07 -14.81
C ILE A 22 -23.71 24.25 -13.38
N ALA A 23 -24.87 24.88 -13.20
CA ALA A 23 -25.49 25.05 -11.89
C ALA A 23 -25.84 23.69 -11.25
N LEU A 24 -26.40 22.75 -12.03
CA LEU A 24 -26.66 21.38 -11.58
C LEU A 24 -25.38 20.64 -11.20
N PHE A 25 -24.31 20.80 -11.98
CA PHE A 25 -23.01 20.20 -11.67
C PHE A 25 -22.43 20.74 -10.36
N ILE A 26 -22.46 22.06 -10.15
CA ILE A 26 -21.98 22.69 -8.92
C ILE A 26 -22.83 22.24 -7.71
N ALA A 27 -24.15 22.19 -7.84
CA ALA A 27 -25.04 21.68 -6.80
C ALA A 27 -24.73 20.22 -6.46
N ASN A 28 -24.51 19.36 -7.46
CA ASN A 28 -24.13 17.97 -7.24
C ASN A 28 -22.79 17.83 -6.52
N VAL A 29 -21.78 18.60 -6.93
CA VAL A 29 -20.46 18.61 -6.25
C VAL A 29 -20.61 19.05 -4.80
N TYR A 30 -21.39 20.10 -4.53
CA TYR A 30 -21.63 20.58 -3.17
C TYR A 30 -22.35 19.54 -2.29
N ILE A 31 -23.39 18.89 -2.82
CA ILE A 31 -24.14 17.84 -2.11
C ILE A 31 -23.27 16.59 -1.86
N LEU A 32 -22.40 16.22 -2.79
CA LEU A 32 -21.52 15.06 -2.65
C LEU A 32 -20.32 15.32 -1.73
N ASN A 33 -19.93 16.57 -1.53
CA ASN A 33 -18.82 16.93 -0.63
C ASN A 33 -19.28 17.26 0.81
N SER A 34 -20.60 17.34 1.04
CA SER A 34 -21.18 17.55 2.37
C SER A 34 -21.37 16.21 3.08
N GLU A 35 -20.71 16.02 4.23
CA GLU A 35 -20.79 14.76 4.98
C GLU A 35 -22.21 14.44 5.49
N SER A 36 -23.00 15.46 5.83
CA SER A 36 -24.37 15.28 6.35
C SER A 36 -25.39 14.87 5.28
N THR A 37 -25.21 15.23 4.01
CA THR A 37 -26.13 14.86 2.92
C THR A 37 -25.82 13.50 2.34
N ARG A 38 -24.54 13.11 2.30
CA ARG A 38 -24.13 11.76 1.89
C ARG A 38 -24.78 10.71 2.77
N SER A 39 -24.73 10.86 4.10
CA SER A 39 -25.32 9.91 5.03
C SER A 39 -26.84 9.76 4.86
N LEU A 40 -27.56 10.84 4.55
CA LEU A 40 -29.01 10.81 4.26
C LEU A 40 -29.34 10.09 2.93
N LEU A 41 -28.51 10.26 1.90
CA LEU A 41 -28.67 9.55 0.62
C LEU A 41 -28.34 8.05 0.72
N TYR A 42 -27.39 7.67 1.59
CA TYR A 42 -27.09 6.27 1.85
C TYR A 42 -28.11 5.63 2.81
N ALA A 43 -28.67 6.38 3.76
CA ALA A 43 -29.67 5.87 4.71
C ALA A 43 -30.97 5.41 4.03
N THR A 44 -31.36 6.03 2.91
CA THR A 44 -32.54 5.63 2.12
C THR A 44 -32.33 4.38 1.27
N TRP A 45 -31.07 4.04 0.95
CA TRP A 45 -30.69 2.87 0.15
C TRP A 45 -30.15 1.71 0.95
N LEU A 46 -29.88 1.89 2.25
CA LEU A 46 -29.60 0.78 3.14
C LEU A 46 -30.93 0.05 3.41
N PRO A 47 -31.02 -1.27 3.10
CA PRO A 47 -32.20 -2.02 3.48
C PRO A 47 -32.34 -1.93 5.00
N SER A 48 -33.42 -1.27 5.46
CA SER A 48 -33.86 -1.41 6.83
C SER A 48 -34.15 -2.89 7.04
N VAL A 49 -33.26 -3.62 7.70
CA VAL A 49 -33.52 -5.01 8.09
C VAL A 49 -34.61 -4.97 9.16
N THR A 50 -35.86 -4.91 8.71
CA THR A 50 -37.05 -5.03 9.54
C THR A 50 -37.25 -6.50 9.86
N GLY A 51 -36.42 -7.01 10.77
CA GLY A 51 -36.52 -8.36 11.33
C GLY A 51 -36.35 -8.27 12.84
N ALA A 52 -36.92 -9.23 13.56
CA ALA A 52 -36.72 -9.34 15.01
C ALA A 52 -35.22 -9.25 15.32
N SER A 53 -34.85 -8.43 16.30
CA SER A 53 -33.46 -8.15 16.70
C SER A 53 -32.68 -9.38 17.16
N GLU A 54 -33.30 -10.56 17.14
CA GLU A 54 -32.74 -11.84 17.54
C GLU A 54 -32.88 -12.86 16.42
N GLN A 55 -31.76 -13.45 16.03
CA GLN A 55 -31.71 -14.61 15.14
C GLN A 55 -31.20 -15.81 15.93
N ARG A 56 -32.00 -16.87 16.01
CA ARG A 56 -31.57 -18.12 16.65
C ARG A 56 -30.90 -19.01 15.60
N VAL A 57 -29.63 -19.32 15.80
CA VAL A 57 -28.85 -20.25 14.97
C VAL A 57 -28.38 -21.38 15.88
N GLY A 58 -29.05 -22.54 15.80
CA GLY A 58 -28.82 -23.65 16.72
C GLY A 58 -29.13 -23.28 18.17
N LYS A 59 -28.18 -23.49 19.09
CA LYS A 59 -28.30 -23.10 20.51
C LYS A 59 -27.96 -21.63 20.78
N HIS A 60 -27.43 -20.91 19.78
CA HIS A 60 -26.97 -19.54 19.95
C HIS A 60 -28.05 -18.54 19.51
N VAL A 61 -28.22 -17.48 20.30
CA VAL A 61 -29.09 -16.35 19.98
C VAL A 61 -28.20 -15.18 19.61
N TRP A 62 -28.19 -14.82 18.32
CA TRP A 62 -27.52 -13.63 17.82
C TRP A 62 -28.45 -12.44 17.99
N ARG A 63 -28.06 -11.46 18.81
CA ARG A 63 -28.81 -10.22 18.96
C ARG A 63 -28.13 -9.11 18.16
N LYS A 64 -28.88 -8.38 17.33
CA LYS A 64 -28.38 -7.18 16.65
C LYS A 64 -27.91 -6.22 17.73
N SER A 65 -26.62 -5.88 17.71
CA SER A 65 -26.06 -4.86 18.60
C SER A 65 -26.91 -3.60 18.46
N ARG A 66 -27.25 -2.95 19.59
CA ARG A 66 -27.91 -1.64 19.53
C ARG A 66 -27.06 -0.74 18.64
N GLU A 67 -27.71 0.03 17.76
CA GLU A 67 -26.98 1.01 16.98
C GLU A 67 -26.15 1.86 17.93
N PRO A 68 -24.87 2.10 17.61
CA PRO A 68 -24.00 2.88 18.47
C PRO A 68 -24.72 4.21 18.72
N THR A 69 -25.05 4.47 19.98
CA THR A 69 -25.58 5.78 20.37
C THR A 69 -24.55 6.80 19.92
N SER A 70 -24.97 7.85 19.21
CA SER A 70 -24.05 8.88 18.74
C SER A 70 -23.16 9.28 19.91
N ALA A 71 -21.85 9.12 19.73
CA ALA A 71 -20.92 9.35 20.80
C ALA A 71 -21.11 10.79 21.27
N ARG A 72 -21.74 10.98 22.44
CA ARG A 72 -21.58 12.23 23.16
C ARG A 72 -20.07 12.41 23.31
N ALA A 73 -19.57 13.59 23.00
CA ALA A 73 -18.18 13.95 23.26
C ALA A 73 -17.97 13.94 24.77
N VAL A 74 -17.78 12.74 25.33
CA VAL A 74 -17.25 12.56 26.67
C VAL A 74 -15.84 13.11 26.58
N GLN A 75 -15.52 14.12 27.40
CA GLN A 75 -14.12 14.47 27.63
C GLN A 75 -13.51 13.30 28.41
N ASP A 76 -13.12 12.29 27.65
CA ASP A 76 -12.46 11.12 28.15
C ASP A 76 -10.99 11.48 28.35
N GLU A 77 -10.57 11.67 29.60
CA GLU A 77 -9.18 11.88 30.01
C GLU A 77 -8.35 10.58 29.89
N HIS A 78 -8.93 9.51 29.34
CA HIS A 78 -8.25 8.24 29.19
C HIS A 78 -6.98 8.38 28.32
N PRO A 79 -5.81 7.88 28.78
CA PRO A 79 -4.53 8.05 28.09
C PRO A 79 -4.51 7.46 26.68
N ILE A 80 -5.38 6.50 26.37
CA ILE A 80 -5.58 5.97 25.01
C ILE A 80 -5.90 7.09 24.02
N ARG A 81 -6.71 8.10 24.40
CA ARG A 81 -7.03 9.20 23.51
C ARG A 81 -5.78 9.98 23.11
N ALA A 82 -4.93 10.33 24.08
CA ALA A 82 -3.67 11.01 23.82
C ALA A 82 -2.73 10.16 22.94
N LEU A 83 -2.64 8.85 23.20
CA LEU A 83 -1.85 7.94 22.37
C LEU A 83 -2.40 7.83 20.94
N MET A 84 -3.71 7.85 20.75
CA MET A 84 -4.34 7.85 19.43
C MET A 84 -4.08 9.17 18.68
N GLU A 85 -4.15 10.30 19.38
CA GLU A 85 -3.85 11.62 18.82
C GLU A 85 -2.37 11.73 18.42
N ASP A 86 -1.43 11.26 19.26
CA ASP A 86 0.00 11.17 18.94
C ASP A 86 0.27 10.26 17.73
N ALA A 87 -0.27 9.04 17.74
CA ALA A 87 -0.11 8.10 16.64
C ALA A 87 -0.64 8.67 15.31
N ARG A 88 -1.79 9.38 15.36
CA ARG A 88 -2.34 10.07 14.19
C ARG A 88 -1.41 11.17 13.70
N TRP A 89 -0.93 12.03 14.59
CA TRP A 89 -0.01 13.10 14.22
C TRP A 89 1.28 12.55 13.58
N ARG A 90 1.86 11.49 14.15
CA ARG A 90 3.06 10.82 13.61
C ARG A 90 2.81 10.21 12.24
N PHE A 91 1.66 9.56 12.07
CA PHE A 91 1.27 8.99 10.78
C PHE A 91 1.04 10.07 9.72
N ASP A 92 0.36 11.17 10.08
CA ASP A 92 0.10 12.28 9.15
C ASP A 92 1.41 12.96 8.74
N ALA A 93 2.34 13.15 9.67
CA ALA A 93 3.68 13.65 9.38
C ALA A 93 4.44 12.72 8.43
N TYR A 94 4.51 11.42 8.72
CA TYR A 94 5.13 10.41 7.85
C TYR A 94 4.51 10.40 6.45
N ASN A 95 3.18 10.38 6.38
CA ASN A 95 2.45 10.33 5.13
C ASN A 95 2.59 11.64 4.32
N SER A 96 2.78 12.79 4.98
CA SER A 96 3.01 14.06 4.29
C SER A 96 4.43 14.23 3.74
N ASP A 97 5.41 13.49 4.28
CA ASP A 97 6.84 13.60 3.96
C ASP A 97 7.26 12.73 2.75
N HIS A 98 6.34 11.98 2.11
CA HIS A 98 6.71 11.15 0.95
C HIS A 98 7.10 11.99 -0.27
N SER A 99 8.13 11.54 -0.98
CA SER A 99 8.62 12.17 -2.21
C SER A 99 7.64 11.99 -3.36
N LYS A 100 7.47 13.02 -4.18
CA LYS A 100 6.58 13.03 -5.36
C LYS A 100 7.37 12.91 -6.66
N THR A 101 8.63 13.33 -6.64
CA THR A 101 9.52 13.30 -7.80
C THR A 101 10.77 12.44 -7.56
N PHE A 102 11.42 12.02 -8.65
CA PHE A 102 12.66 11.27 -8.57
C PHE A 102 13.78 12.08 -7.91
N LYS A 103 13.84 13.39 -8.19
CA LYS A 103 14.83 14.29 -7.60
C LYS A 103 14.65 14.38 -6.08
N GLU A 104 13.42 14.59 -5.60
CA GLU A 104 13.10 14.60 -4.17
C GLU A 104 13.48 13.27 -3.51
N THR A 105 13.18 12.14 -4.16
CA THR A 105 13.51 10.80 -3.64
C THR A 105 15.01 10.61 -3.44
N VAL A 106 15.82 11.05 -4.42
CA VAL A 106 17.29 10.98 -4.34
C VAL A 106 17.84 11.93 -3.26
N GLU A 107 17.34 13.16 -3.21
CA GLU A 107 17.77 14.16 -2.21
C GLU A 107 17.43 13.70 -0.80
N LYS A 108 16.22 13.17 -0.59
CA LYS A 108 15.81 12.60 0.69
C LYS A 108 16.66 11.39 1.07
N TYR A 109 16.91 10.46 0.15
CA TYR A 109 17.77 9.31 0.40
C TYR A 109 19.16 9.74 0.90
N ARG A 110 19.80 10.69 0.19
CA ARG A 110 21.12 11.22 0.57
C ARG A 110 21.08 11.93 1.92
N ARG A 111 20.06 12.75 2.17
CA ARG A 111 19.89 13.48 3.43
C ARG A 111 19.68 12.53 4.61
N THR A 112 18.87 11.48 4.44
CA THR A 112 18.49 10.56 5.52
C THR A 112 19.61 9.58 5.84
N TYR A 113 20.24 8.99 4.83
CA TYR A 113 21.22 7.91 5.03
C TYR A 113 22.68 8.35 4.89
N GLY A 114 22.95 9.56 4.41
CA GLY A 114 24.31 10.08 4.21
C GLY A 114 25.10 9.34 3.13
N ARG A 115 24.42 8.67 2.19
CA ARG A 115 25.04 7.81 1.17
C ARG A 115 24.49 8.10 -0.20
N GLU A 116 25.30 7.83 -1.22
CA GLU A 116 24.86 7.82 -2.60
C GLU A 116 23.85 6.70 -2.84
N ASN A 117 22.87 6.98 -3.71
CA ASN A 117 21.85 6.01 -4.06
C ASN A 117 22.48 4.78 -4.74
N PRO A 118 21.93 3.56 -4.54
CA PRO A 118 22.47 2.35 -5.12
C PRO A 118 22.38 2.35 -6.66
N PRO A 119 23.20 1.53 -7.35
CA PRO A 119 23.02 1.28 -8.78
C PRO A 119 21.58 0.82 -9.08
N GLY A 120 21.02 1.26 -10.20
CA GLY A 120 19.65 0.88 -10.59
C GLY A 120 18.53 1.71 -9.95
N PHE A 121 18.85 2.73 -9.14
CA PHE A 121 17.83 3.52 -8.42
C PHE A 121 16.79 4.18 -9.33
N LYS A 122 17.19 4.64 -10.51
CA LYS A 122 16.26 5.21 -11.50
C LYS A 122 15.29 4.15 -12.03
N GLN A 123 15.77 2.93 -12.29
CA GLN A 123 14.96 1.81 -12.73
C GLN A 123 13.98 1.38 -11.64
N TRP A 124 14.46 1.26 -10.40
CA TRP A 124 13.61 0.98 -9.24
C TRP A 124 12.51 2.04 -9.10
N TYR A 125 12.83 3.34 -9.18
CA TYR A 125 11.83 4.41 -9.08
C TYR A 125 10.76 4.29 -10.17
N ARG A 126 11.17 4.00 -11.40
CA ARG A 126 10.23 3.79 -12.52
C ARG A 126 9.27 2.63 -12.23
N ILE A 127 9.79 1.48 -11.80
CA ILE A 127 8.97 0.31 -11.45
C ILE A 127 8.02 0.63 -10.29
N ALA A 128 8.51 1.32 -9.25
CA ALA A 128 7.69 1.72 -8.11
C ALA A 128 6.50 2.61 -8.53
N ARG A 129 6.72 3.52 -9.50
CA ARG A 129 5.65 4.35 -10.07
C ARG A 129 4.68 3.56 -10.93
N GLU A 130 5.17 2.64 -11.76
CA GLU A 130 4.32 1.74 -12.57
C GLU A 130 3.42 0.86 -11.68
N LEU A 131 3.94 0.43 -10.52
CA LEU A 131 3.22 -0.39 -9.54
C LEU A 131 2.39 0.44 -8.53
N HIS A 132 2.33 1.77 -8.69
CA HIS A 132 1.59 2.66 -7.77
C HIS A 132 2.00 2.48 -6.30
N VAL A 133 3.29 2.25 -6.03
CA VAL A 133 3.82 2.18 -4.67
C VAL A 133 3.60 3.53 -3.99
N HIS A 134 2.97 3.49 -2.81
CA HIS A 134 2.67 4.70 -2.02
C HIS A 134 3.94 5.26 -1.38
N ASN A 135 4.66 4.43 -0.63
CA ASN A 135 5.87 4.82 0.10
C ASN A 135 7.11 4.50 -0.75
N ILE A 136 7.39 5.35 -1.74
CA ILE A 136 8.51 5.13 -2.64
C ILE A 136 9.86 5.38 -1.94
N ASP A 137 9.95 6.33 -1.04
CA ASP A 137 11.22 6.80 -0.48
C ASP A 137 11.51 6.29 0.95
N ASP A 138 10.75 5.30 1.41
CA ASP A 138 10.97 4.66 2.70
C ASP A 138 11.88 3.43 2.56
N PHE A 139 13.12 3.60 3.01
CA PHE A 139 14.15 2.56 3.00
C PHE A 139 14.67 2.25 4.40
N ALA A 140 13.98 2.69 5.46
CA ALA A 140 14.50 2.62 6.82
C ALA A 140 14.78 1.17 7.22
N GLN A 141 13.77 0.32 7.04
CA GLN A 141 13.86 -1.13 7.31
C GLN A 141 15.01 -1.79 6.53
N ILE A 142 15.11 -1.54 5.23
CA ILE A 142 16.16 -2.13 4.38
C ILE A 142 17.54 -1.68 4.84
N ASN A 143 17.72 -0.40 5.18
CA ASN A 143 19.01 0.10 5.64
C ASN A 143 19.38 -0.47 7.01
N ASP A 144 18.42 -0.56 7.95
CA ASP A 144 18.65 -1.11 9.27
C ASP A 144 19.00 -2.60 9.23
N ASP A 145 18.28 -3.39 8.41
CA ASP A 145 18.54 -4.82 8.21
C ASP A 145 19.92 -5.04 7.58
N LEU A 146 20.30 -4.21 6.61
CA LEU A 146 21.59 -4.32 5.91
C LEU A 146 22.75 -3.75 6.73
N ARG A 147 22.50 -2.92 7.74
CA ARG A 147 23.51 -2.19 8.51
C ARG A 147 24.57 -3.11 9.11
N LEU A 148 24.16 -4.29 9.60
CA LEU A 148 25.10 -5.24 10.21
C LEU A 148 26.09 -5.84 9.20
N PHE A 149 25.70 -5.93 7.93
CA PHE A 149 26.53 -6.52 6.90
C PHE A 149 27.56 -5.54 6.33
N TRP A 150 27.46 -4.24 6.63
CA TRP A 150 28.39 -3.23 6.10
C TRP A 150 29.81 -3.35 6.66
N ALA A 151 29.98 -3.98 7.82
CA ALA A 151 31.29 -4.27 8.39
C ALA A 151 31.94 -5.53 7.80
N LEU A 152 31.18 -6.35 7.06
CA LEU A 152 31.66 -7.61 6.51
C LEU A 152 32.21 -7.44 5.08
N PRO A 153 33.33 -8.10 4.74
CA PRO A 153 33.81 -8.15 3.36
C PRO A 153 32.76 -8.73 2.41
N PRO A 154 32.47 -8.10 1.25
CA PRO A 154 31.45 -8.59 0.32
C PRO A 154 31.66 -10.03 -0.16
N ALA A 155 32.91 -10.47 -0.29
CA ALA A 155 33.24 -11.85 -0.67
C ALA A 155 32.79 -12.86 0.40
N GLN A 156 32.87 -12.49 1.68
CA GLN A 156 32.43 -13.34 2.78
C GLN A 156 30.90 -13.48 2.80
N ILE A 157 30.17 -12.38 2.57
CA ILE A 157 28.71 -12.39 2.45
C ILE A 157 28.27 -13.32 1.32
N ARG A 158 28.86 -13.17 0.11
CA ARG A 158 28.56 -14.03 -1.04
C ARG A 158 28.83 -15.51 -0.76
N ARG A 159 29.96 -15.81 -0.09
CA ARG A 159 30.30 -17.18 0.30
C ARG A 159 29.26 -17.77 1.25
N TYR A 160 28.83 -17.02 2.27
CA TYR A 160 27.81 -17.48 3.20
C TYR A 160 26.45 -17.67 2.54
N ALA A 161 26.06 -16.75 1.65
CA ALA A 161 24.83 -16.85 0.89
C ALA A 161 24.80 -18.08 -0.02
N ALA A 162 25.90 -18.37 -0.73
CA ALA A 162 26.00 -19.50 -1.65
C ALA A 162 26.00 -20.87 -0.95
N HIS A 163 26.51 -20.95 0.28
CA HIS A 163 26.66 -22.21 1.02
C HIS A 163 25.68 -22.38 2.18
N ALA A 164 24.67 -21.52 2.31
CA ALA A 164 23.74 -21.57 3.45
C ALA A 164 22.96 -22.89 3.52
N SER A 165 22.50 -23.39 2.37
CA SER A 165 21.81 -24.68 2.26
C SER A 165 22.76 -25.87 2.39
N ASP A 166 24.01 -25.77 1.93
CA ASP A 166 25.02 -26.83 2.12
C ASP A 166 25.26 -27.13 3.60
N VAL A 167 25.35 -26.07 4.43
CA VAL A 167 25.61 -26.18 5.87
C VAL A 167 24.34 -26.56 6.64
N HIS A 168 23.17 -26.06 6.21
CA HIS A 168 21.91 -26.24 6.91
C HIS A 168 20.74 -26.55 5.93
N PRO A 169 20.71 -27.75 5.33
CA PRO A 169 19.83 -28.07 4.20
C PRO A 169 18.34 -28.10 4.54
N HIS A 170 17.99 -28.28 5.82
CA HIS A 170 16.59 -28.26 6.28
C HIS A 170 16.11 -26.87 6.72
N LEU A 171 17.00 -25.88 6.80
CA LEU A 171 16.68 -24.55 7.31
C LEU A 171 16.64 -23.51 6.19
N PHE A 172 17.49 -23.66 5.17
CA PHE A 172 17.58 -22.71 4.07
C PHE A 172 17.37 -23.39 2.72
N ALA A 173 16.71 -22.67 1.82
CA ALA A 173 16.79 -22.92 0.39
C ALA A 173 17.52 -21.77 -0.28
N THR A 174 18.39 -22.07 -1.23
CA THR A 174 19.10 -21.02 -1.98
C THR A 174 18.37 -20.71 -3.28
N VAL A 175 18.08 -19.43 -3.51
CA VAL A 175 17.61 -18.90 -4.80
C VAL A 175 18.77 -18.19 -5.48
N SER A 176 19.12 -18.64 -6.67
CA SER A 176 20.25 -18.14 -7.45
C SER A 176 19.76 -17.30 -8.63
N LEU A 177 20.33 -16.11 -8.82
CA LEU A 177 20.16 -15.32 -10.03
C LEU A 177 21.39 -15.48 -10.91
N ARG A 178 21.20 -15.86 -12.17
CA ARG A 178 22.26 -15.92 -13.19
C ARG A 178 21.75 -15.36 -14.50
N LYS A 179 22.38 -14.31 -15.02
CA LYS A 179 22.06 -13.67 -16.31
C LYS A 179 20.57 -13.31 -16.45
N GLY A 180 19.98 -12.78 -15.39
CA GLY A 180 18.56 -12.38 -15.36
C GLY A 180 17.56 -13.54 -15.29
N GLN A 181 18.03 -14.78 -15.09
CA GLN A 181 17.19 -15.94 -14.82
C GLN A 181 17.28 -16.32 -13.34
N VAL A 182 16.17 -16.81 -12.79
CA VAL A 182 16.05 -17.20 -11.38
C VAL A 182 15.98 -18.72 -11.29
N PHE A 183 16.84 -19.31 -10.46
CA PHE A 183 16.92 -20.73 -10.19
C PHE A 183 16.65 -20.97 -8.71
N GLN A 184 15.97 -22.06 -8.38
CA GLN A 184 15.73 -22.47 -7.01
C GLN A 184 16.23 -23.90 -6.78
N GLU A 185 16.83 -24.11 -5.62
CA GLU A 185 17.32 -25.42 -5.20
C GLU A 185 16.19 -26.34 -4.70
N LEU A 186 15.31 -25.81 -3.85
CA LEU A 186 14.22 -26.56 -3.21
C LEU A 186 12.84 -26.00 -3.56
N TRP A 187 11.90 -26.92 -3.77
CA TRP A 187 10.51 -26.62 -4.08
C TRP A 187 9.68 -26.48 -2.80
N GLY A 188 8.79 -25.49 -2.79
CA GLY A 188 7.96 -25.16 -1.65
C GLY A 188 7.28 -23.81 -1.85
N TRP A 189 6.13 -23.61 -1.22
CA TRP A 189 5.31 -22.42 -1.47
C TRP A 189 6.05 -21.09 -1.23
N ARG A 190 7.00 -21.05 -0.28
CA ARG A 190 7.85 -19.88 0.01
C ARG A 190 8.83 -19.58 -1.10
N SER A 191 9.62 -20.57 -1.53
CA SER A 191 10.60 -20.40 -2.60
C SER A 191 9.92 -20.10 -3.93
N GLU A 192 8.83 -20.80 -4.26
CA GLU A 192 8.07 -20.57 -5.48
C GLU A 192 7.49 -19.15 -5.55
N THR A 193 6.90 -18.67 -4.44
CA THR A 193 6.35 -17.31 -4.38
C THR A 193 7.47 -16.27 -4.51
N PHE A 194 8.60 -16.50 -3.85
CA PHE A 194 9.74 -15.60 -3.92
C PHE A 194 10.37 -15.57 -5.32
N VAL A 195 10.51 -16.72 -5.97
CA VAL A 195 10.98 -16.83 -7.36
C VAL A 195 10.03 -16.12 -8.31
N LYS A 196 8.71 -16.32 -8.17
CA LYS A 196 7.71 -15.62 -8.99
C LYS A 196 7.84 -14.10 -8.85
N MET A 197 7.99 -13.61 -7.61
CA MET A 197 8.21 -12.18 -7.35
C MET A 197 9.52 -11.69 -7.98
N LEU A 198 10.65 -12.35 -7.70
CA LEU A 198 11.96 -11.97 -8.22
C LEU A 198 12.03 -11.99 -9.74
N SER A 199 11.37 -12.95 -10.38
CA SER A 199 11.40 -13.10 -11.84
C SER A 199 10.88 -11.85 -12.56
N THR A 200 10.00 -11.06 -11.93
CA THR A 200 9.49 -9.81 -12.50
C THR A 200 10.56 -8.72 -12.64
N ILE A 201 11.61 -8.77 -11.82
CA ILE A 201 12.69 -7.77 -11.77
C ILE A 201 14.07 -8.36 -12.06
N ALA A 202 14.18 -9.67 -12.27
CA ALA A 202 15.45 -10.39 -12.38
C ALA A 202 16.40 -9.83 -13.44
N GLN A 203 15.87 -9.33 -14.57
CA GLN A 203 16.66 -8.68 -15.62
C GLN A 203 17.42 -7.42 -15.17
N PHE A 204 17.01 -6.80 -14.07
CA PHE A 204 17.64 -5.59 -13.50
C PHE A 204 18.63 -5.90 -12.37
N LEU A 205 18.71 -7.16 -11.94
CA LEU A 205 19.52 -7.58 -10.80
C LEU A 205 20.82 -8.25 -11.27
N PRO A 206 21.92 -8.07 -10.52
CA PRO A 206 23.16 -8.77 -10.79
C PRO A 206 23.06 -10.25 -10.37
N ASP A 207 24.03 -11.04 -10.82
CA ASP A 207 24.19 -12.43 -10.38
C ASP A 207 24.43 -12.47 -8.86
N MET A 208 23.60 -13.23 -8.14
CA MET A 208 23.66 -13.36 -6.69
C MET A 208 22.99 -14.64 -6.20
N ASP A 209 23.28 -15.03 -4.97
CA ASP A 209 22.66 -16.13 -4.26
C ASP A 209 21.93 -15.57 -3.04
N ILE A 210 20.69 -16.00 -2.83
CA ILE A 210 19.79 -15.49 -1.80
C ILE A 210 19.33 -16.68 -0.95
N PRO A 211 19.85 -16.84 0.27
CA PRO A 211 19.36 -17.87 1.18
C PRO A 211 18.02 -17.45 1.78
N ILE A 212 17.02 -18.33 1.67
CA ILE A 212 15.68 -18.11 2.18
C ILE A 212 15.44 -19.05 3.35
N ASN A 213 15.01 -18.49 4.48
CA ASN A 213 14.58 -19.29 5.62
C ASN A 213 13.29 -20.04 5.29
N LEU A 214 13.31 -21.36 5.44
CA LEU A 214 12.16 -22.23 5.17
C LEU A 214 11.16 -22.28 6.33
N MET A 215 11.60 -21.84 7.51
CA MET A 215 10.88 -22.00 8.77
C MET A 215 10.29 -20.68 9.25
N ASP A 216 9.30 -20.77 10.14
CA ASP A 216 8.59 -19.58 10.65
C ASP A 216 9.41 -18.78 11.67
N GLN A 217 10.41 -19.40 12.31
CA GLN A 217 11.27 -18.72 13.28
C GLN A 217 12.46 -18.03 12.60
N PRO A 218 12.86 -16.83 13.06
CA PRO A 218 14.08 -16.19 12.59
C PRO A 218 15.33 -17.04 12.91
N ARG A 219 16.39 -16.85 12.13
CA ARG A 219 17.66 -17.57 12.29
C ARG A 219 18.77 -16.72 12.88
N VAL A 220 18.61 -15.41 12.81
CA VAL A 220 19.50 -14.43 13.40
C VAL A 220 18.63 -13.50 14.24
N VAL A 221 18.97 -13.36 15.51
CA VAL A 221 18.31 -12.41 16.42
C VAL A 221 19.29 -11.28 16.66
N MET A 222 18.87 -10.06 16.40
CA MET A 222 19.66 -8.88 16.72
C MET A 222 19.42 -8.51 18.19
N PRO A 223 20.47 -8.18 18.95
CA PRO A 223 20.33 -7.64 20.30
C PRO A 223 19.76 -6.21 20.30
#